data_AF-A0A401U3N7-F1
#
_entry.id   AF-A0A401U3N7-F1
#
_cell.length_a   1.000
_cell.length_b   1.000
_cell.length_c   1.000
_cell.angle_alpha   90.00
_cell.angle_beta   90.00
_cell.angle_gamma   90.00
#
_symmetry.space_group_name_H-M   'P 1'
#
loop_
_entity.id
_entity.type
_entity.pdbx_description
1 polymer ?
#
loop_
_entity_poly.entity_id
_entity_poly.type
_entity_poly.pdbx_seq_one_letter_code
_entity_poly.pdbx_strand_id
1 'polypeptide(L)'
;MSIADLDAPTYDVDLYSDEVLRDPYPHYRAIRARGAAVWLPRHDLYAVGRFDDVRAALRNPTVFSSAEGVAANGTVNEMARGTTLASDAPLHDRLRAIIGAPLSPRALEEIGPQIRAEARRLVDDLVEQEQFDAVTDLAQHL
;
A
#
# COMPACT_ATOMS: atom_id res chain seq x y z
N MET A 1 -13.54 22.78 14.24
CA MET A 1 -12.81 23.50 13.17
C MET A 1 -12.93 22.63 11.94
N SER A 2 -13.62 23.10 10.91
CA SER A 2 -13.83 22.27 9.71
C SER A 2 -12.49 22.12 9.01
N ILE A 3 -12.17 20.93 8.51
CA ILE A 3 -10.95 20.68 7.73
C ILE A 3 -10.93 21.56 6.46
N ALA A 4 -12.10 22.04 6.03
CA ALA A 4 -12.28 22.99 4.93
C ALA A 4 -11.70 24.40 5.20
N ASP A 5 -11.30 24.74 6.43
CA ASP A 5 -10.76 26.06 6.80
C ASP A 5 -9.23 26.19 6.63
N LEU A 6 -8.56 25.11 6.21
CA LEU A 6 -7.13 25.15 5.86
C LEU A 6 -7.01 25.50 4.37
N ASP A 7 -6.23 26.54 4.04
CA ASP A 7 -5.89 26.97 2.67
C ASP A 7 -4.94 25.96 1.99
N ALA A 8 -5.33 24.69 2.03
CA ALA A 8 -4.57 23.59 1.49
C ALA A 8 -4.75 23.55 -0.04
N PRO A 9 -3.66 23.34 -0.80
CA PRO A 9 -3.78 23.21 -2.24
C PRO A 9 -4.71 22.04 -2.57
N THR A 10 -5.63 22.25 -3.50
CA THR A 10 -6.67 21.28 -3.85
C THR A 10 -6.37 20.60 -5.19
N TYR A 11 -6.73 19.33 -5.30
CA TYR A 11 -6.71 18.60 -6.57
C TYR A 11 -8.02 17.82 -6.76
N ASP A 12 -8.91 18.39 -7.56
CA ASP A 12 -10.24 17.85 -7.84
C ASP A 12 -10.20 16.86 -9.02
N VAL A 13 -9.62 15.68 -8.78
CA VAL A 13 -9.63 14.54 -9.71
C VAL A 13 -10.01 13.28 -8.93
N ASP A 14 -10.85 12.46 -9.53
CA ASP A 14 -11.12 11.12 -9.02
C ASP A 14 -9.93 10.18 -9.28
N LEU A 15 -9.02 10.10 -8.30
CA LEU A 15 -7.87 9.19 -8.32
C LEU A 15 -8.21 7.69 -8.42
N TYR A 16 -9.46 7.28 -8.17
CA TYR A 16 -9.89 5.89 -8.24
C TYR A 16 -10.66 5.57 -9.53
N SER A 17 -10.82 6.54 -10.44
CA SER A 17 -11.43 6.30 -11.75
C SER A 17 -10.53 5.44 -12.65
N ASP A 18 -11.14 4.62 -13.51
CA ASP A 18 -10.37 3.75 -14.41
C ASP A 18 -9.38 4.51 -15.30
N GLU A 19 -9.72 5.73 -15.74
CA GLU A 19 -8.85 6.56 -16.57
C GLU A 19 -7.57 6.91 -15.81
N VAL A 20 -7.70 7.36 -14.56
CA VAL A 20 -6.55 7.69 -13.71
C VAL A 20 -5.75 6.44 -13.34
N LEU A 21 -6.42 5.31 -13.07
CA LEU A 21 -5.73 4.06 -12.75
C LEU A 21 -4.92 3.52 -13.94
N ARG A 22 -5.34 3.79 -15.19
CA ARG A 22 -4.61 3.40 -16.40
C ARG A 22 -3.36 4.26 -16.66
N ASP A 23 -3.40 5.56 -16.33
CA ASP A 23 -2.23 6.45 -16.39
C ASP A 23 -2.14 7.39 -15.17
N PRO A 24 -1.65 6.89 -14.01
CA PRO A 24 -1.70 7.67 -12.77
C PRO A 24 -0.56 8.69 -12.64
N TYR A 25 0.51 8.55 -13.43
CA TYR A 25 1.74 9.33 -13.24
C TYR A 25 1.59 10.85 -13.46
N PRO A 26 0.81 11.34 -14.43
CA PRO A 26 0.47 12.75 -14.53
C PRO A 26 -0.19 13.30 -13.27
N HIS A 27 -1.11 12.53 -12.68
CA HIS A 27 -1.84 12.90 -11.46
C HIS A 27 -0.91 12.93 -10.25
N TYR A 28 -0.01 11.96 -10.11
CA TYR A 28 0.99 11.98 -9.04
C TYR A 28 1.97 13.14 -9.18
N ARG A 29 2.37 13.52 -10.40
CA ARG A 29 3.17 14.73 -10.65
C ARG A 29 2.41 15.99 -10.24
N ALA A 30 1.14 16.07 -10.59
CA ALA A 30 0.27 17.19 -10.26
C ALA A 30 0.09 17.37 -8.74
N ILE A 31 -0.06 16.28 -8.00
CA ILE A 31 -0.12 16.30 -6.52
C ILE A 31 1.21 16.75 -5.93
N ARG A 32 2.34 16.18 -6.36
CA ARG A 32 3.68 16.57 -5.88
C ARG A 32 4.00 18.05 -6.13
N ALA A 33 3.57 18.60 -7.26
CA ALA A 33 3.83 20.00 -7.59
C ALA A 33 3.08 20.99 -6.68
N ARG A 34 1.92 20.59 -6.15
CA ARG A 34 1.01 21.45 -5.38
C ARG A 34 1.47 21.74 -3.96
N GLY A 35 2.04 20.77 -3.25
CA GLY A 35 2.44 20.97 -1.86
C GLY A 35 2.76 19.67 -1.13
N ALA A 36 2.99 19.79 0.18
CA ALA A 36 3.26 18.65 1.06
C ALA A 36 1.99 17.82 1.32
N ALA A 37 0.85 18.49 1.56
CA ALA A 37 -0.46 17.88 1.69
C ALA A 37 -1.45 18.57 0.74
N VAL A 38 -2.18 17.77 -0.03
CA VAL A 38 -3.13 18.24 -1.06
C VAL A 38 -4.52 17.71 -0.74
N TRP A 39 -5.51 18.58 -0.67
CA TRP A 39 -6.90 18.18 -0.43
C TRP A 39 -7.51 17.53 -1.69
N LEU A 40 -8.14 16.37 -1.51
CA LEU A 40 -8.84 15.61 -2.55
C LEU A 40 -10.35 15.62 -2.26
N PRO A 41 -11.11 16.62 -2.75
CA PRO A 41 -12.51 16.82 -2.36
C PRO A 41 -13.43 15.68 -2.82
N ARG A 42 -13.07 14.94 -3.87
CA ARG A 42 -13.81 13.75 -4.33
C ARG A 42 -13.80 12.59 -3.33
N HIS A 43 -12.78 12.57 -2.49
CA HIS A 43 -12.45 11.43 -1.62
C HIS A 43 -12.47 11.80 -0.14
N ASP A 44 -12.73 13.08 0.18
CA ASP A 44 -12.73 13.64 1.53
C ASP A 44 -11.46 13.31 2.33
N LEU A 45 -10.30 13.38 1.65
CA LEU A 45 -9.00 13.02 2.23
C LEU A 45 -7.86 13.89 1.72
N TYR A 46 -6.74 13.86 2.44
CA TYR A 46 -5.49 14.47 2.00
C TYR A 46 -4.60 13.45 1.28
N ALA A 47 -3.93 13.90 0.22
CA ALA A 47 -2.83 13.19 -0.42
C ALA A 47 -1.48 13.81 -0.05
N VAL A 48 -0.53 12.95 0.30
CA VAL A 48 0.88 13.29 0.49
C VAL A 48 1.67 12.58 -0.61
N GLY A 49 2.27 13.34 -1.53
CA GLY A 49 2.87 12.77 -2.74
C GLY A 49 4.39 12.87 -2.84
N ARG A 50 5.02 13.75 -2.05
CA ARG A 50 6.48 13.98 -2.08
C ARG A 50 7.18 13.00 -1.17
N PHE A 51 8.35 12.52 -1.59
CA PHE A 51 9.08 11.47 -0.88
C PHE A 51 9.35 11.81 0.59
N ASP A 52 9.89 12.99 0.87
CA ASP A 52 10.25 13.38 2.23
C ASP A 52 9.02 13.53 3.13
N ASP A 53 7.92 14.08 2.61
CA ASP A 53 6.66 14.26 3.34
C ASP A 53 6.00 12.90 3.66
N VAL A 54 5.95 11.98 2.69
CA VAL A 54 5.45 10.61 2.90
C VAL A 54 6.31 9.90 3.94
N ARG A 55 7.64 9.97 3.81
CA ARG A 55 8.58 9.34 4.74
C ARG A 55 8.45 9.91 6.16
N ALA A 56 8.24 11.21 6.30
CA ALA A 56 8.01 11.85 7.59
C ALA A 56 6.71 11.38 8.23
N ALA A 57 5.61 11.32 7.46
CA ALA A 57 4.32 10.83 7.94
C ALA A 57 4.38 9.36 8.38
N LEU A 58 4.93 8.47 7.55
CA LEU A 58 5.05 7.04 7.85
C LEU A 58 5.95 6.73 9.07
N ARG A 59 6.81 7.67 9.48
CA ARG A 59 7.68 7.54 10.66
C ARG A 59 7.08 8.15 11.92
N ASN A 60 5.89 8.73 11.85
CA ASN A 60 5.25 9.44 12.96
C ASN A 60 3.87 8.84 13.28
N PRO A 61 3.79 7.59 13.75
CA PRO A 61 2.53 6.89 13.97
C PRO A 61 1.69 7.48 15.11
N THR A 62 2.29 8.26 16.01
CA THR A 62 1.55 8.97 17.07
C THR A 62 0.73 10.14 16.53
N VAL A 63 1.11 10.68 15.36
CA VAL A 63 0.37 11.73 14.64
C VAL A 63 -0.48 11.11 13.53
N PHE A 64 0.09 10.18 12.76
CA PHE A 64 -0.58 9.47 11.66
C PHE A 64 -0.91 8.04 12.09
N SER A 65 -1.93 7.93 12.93
CA SER A 65 -2.45 6.67 13.46
C SER A 65 -2.98 5.75 12.37
N SER A 66 -2.81 4.44 12.53
CA SER A 66 -3.44 3.42 11.69
C SER A 66 -4.58 2.68 12.41
N ALA A 67 -4.83 2.98 13.69
CA ALA A 67 -5.80 2.26 14.52
C ALA A 67 -7.25 2.36 14.02
N GLU A 68 -7.60 3.45 13.34
CA GLU A 68 -8.93 3.65 12.72
C GLU A 68 -9.00 3.18 11.26
N GLY A 69 -7.97 2.46 10.80
CA GLY A 69 -7.88 1.92 9.45
C GLY A 69 -6.99 2.72 8.50
N VAL A 70 -6.65 2.10 7.36
CA VAL A 70 -5.67 2.60 6.38
C VAL A 70 -6.22 2.69 4.95
N ALA A 71 -7.52 2.44 4.78
CA ALA A 71 -8.20 2.51 3.49
C ALA A 71 -8.96 3.83 3.33
N ALA A 72 -9.16 4.25 2.09
CA ALA A 72 -10.09 5.33 1.72
C ALA A 72 -11.56 4.85 1.70
N ASN A 73 -11.90 3.86 2.54
CA ASN A 73 -13.24 3.27 2.63
C ASN A 73 -13.55 2.93 4.09
N GLY A 74 -14.58 3.57 4.64
CA GLY A 74 -14.97 3.39 6.04
C GLY A 74 -15.31 1.94 6.39
N THR A 75 -16.12 1.25 5.59
CA THR A 75 -16.51 -0.15 5.84
C THR A 75 -15.30 -1.09 5.87
N VAL A 76 -14.34 -0.91 4.97
CA VAL A 76 -13.09 -1.69 4.97
C VAL A 76 -12.28 -1.40 6.22
N ASN A 77 -12.19 -0.13 6.64
CA ASN A 77 -11.52 0.24 7.88
C ASN A 77 -12.16 -0.44 9.09
N GLU A 78 -13.49 -0.49 9.17
CA GLU A 78 -14.20 -1.15 10.27
C GLU A 78 -13.87 -2.64 10.38
N MET A 79 -13.80 -3.34 9.24
CA MET A 79 -13.47 -4.76 9.16
C MET A 79 -11.99 -5.04 9.50
N ALA A 80 -11.09 -4.10 9.21
CA ALA A 80 -9.66 -4.27 9.42
C ALA A 80 -9.19 -3.93 10.84
N ARG A 81 -10.02 -3.24 11.66
CA ARG A 81 -9.66 -2.79 13.00
C ARG A 81 -9.08 -3.93 13.86
N GLY A 82 -7.96 -3.66 14.51
CA GLY A 82 -7.29 -4.61 15.40
C GLY A 82 -6.42 -5.65 14.70
N THR A 83 -6.32 -5.61 13.37
CA THR A 83 -5.27 -6.34 12.63
C THR A 83 -3.91 -5.69 12.84
N THR A 84 -2.83 -6.40 12.49
CA THR A 84 -1.47 -5.84 12.53
C THR A 84 -1.32 -4.61 11.64
N LEU A 85 -2.08 -4.50 10.53
CA LEU A 85 -2.02 -3.35 9.63
C LEU A 85 -2.81 -2.15 10.17
N ALA A 86 -3.94 -2.38 10.85
CA ALA A 86 -4.82 -1.35 11.39
C ALA A 86 -4.87 -1.39 12.92
N SER A 87 -3.70 -1.19 13.53
CA SER A 87 -3.53 -0.99 14.97
C SER A 87 -2.30 -0.12 15.24
N ASP A 88 -2.29 0.56 16.38
CA ASP A 88 -1.12 1.26 16.90
C ASP A 88 -0.52 0.52 18.11
N ALA A 89 0.64 0.97 18.58
CA ALA A 89 1.23 0.48 19.83
C ALA A 89 0.27 0.68 21.03
N PRO A 90 0.25 -0.24 22.00
CA PRO A 90 1.09 -1.43 22.13
C PRO A 90 0.55 -2.69 21.40
N LEU A 91 -0.68 -2.64 20.87
CA LEU A 91 -1.30 -3.79 20.22
C LEU A 91 -0.54 -4.18 18.95
N HIS A 92 -0.18 -3.20 18.12
CA HIS A 92 0.64 -3.39 16.92
C HIS A 92 1.93 -4.16 17.23
N ASP A 93 2.67 -3.76 18.26
CA ASP A 93 3.96 -4.35 18.60
C ASP A 93 3.84 -5.84 18.95
N ARG A 94 2.79 -6.19 19.71
CA ARG A 94 2.48 -7.57 20.07
C ARG A 94 2.13 -8.41 18.85
N LEU A 95 1.26 -7.90 17.97
CA LEU A 95 0.84 -8.60 16.76
C LEU A 95 1.99 -8.76 15.77
N ARG A 96 2.78 -7.69 15.58
CA ARG A 96 3.94 -7.64 14.68
C ARG A 96 5.03 -8.62 15.11
N ALA A 97 5.24 -8.81 16.41
CA ALA A 97 6.20 -9.79 16.93
C ALA A 97 5.81 -11.24 16.56
N ILE A 98 4.52 -11.55 16.57
CA ILE A 98 4.00 -12.89 16.23
C ILE A 98 4.12 -13.12 14.72
N ILE A 99 3.60 -12.20 13.90
CA ILE A 99 3.60 -12.34 12.43
C ILE A 99 5.01 -12.21 11.84
N GLY A 100 5.92 -11.49 12.51
CA GLY A 100 7.27 -11.24 12.02
C GLY A 100 8.21 -12.43 12.10
N ALA A 101 8.03 -13.35 13.05
CA ALA A 101 8.99 -14.43 13.28
C ALA A 101 9.17 -15.36 12.06
N PRO A 102 8.09 -15.83 11.38
CA PRO A 102 8.21 -16.63 10.15
C PRO A 102 8.82 -15.87 8.96
N LEU A 103 8.84 -14.53 9.02
CA LEU A 103 9.36 -13.65 7.97
C LEU A 103 10.78 -13.16 8.27
N SER A 104 11.43 -13.69 9.31
CA SER A 104 12.81 -13.34 9.66
C SER A 104 13.80 -13.85 8.61
N PRO A 105 14.97 -13.20 8.42
CA PRO A 105 15.95 -13.63 7.44
C PRO A 105 16.33 -15.12 7.55
N ARG A 106 16.52 -15.61 8.78
CA ARG A 106 16.82 -17.02 9.05
C ARG A 106 15.69 -17.96 8.62
N ALA A 107 14.44 -17.63 8.94
CA ALA A 107 13.30 -18.44 8.50
C ALA A 107 13.15 -18.44 6.96
N LEU A 108 13.44 -17.30 6.32
CA LEU A 108 13.43 -17.18 4.87
C LEU A 108 14.57 -17.94 4.18
N GLU A 109 15.74 -18.09 4.81
CA GLU A 109 16.84 -18.91 4.30
C GLU A 109 16.45 -20.39 4.21
N GLU A 110 15.68 -20.90 5.16
CA GLU A 110 15.25 -22.30 5.21
C GLU A 110 14.24 -22.64 4.10
N ILE A 111 13.31 -21.73 3.79
CA ILE A 111 12.31 -21.92 2.72
C ILE A 111 12.82 -21.51 1.32
N GLY A 112 13.88 -20.70 1.25
CA GLY A 112 14.43 -20.19 -0.01
C GLY A 112 14.74 -21.24 -1.08
N PRO A 113 15.32 -22.42 -0.75
CA PRO A 113 15.51 -23.50 -1.72
C PRO A 113 14.21 -24.03 -2.33
N GLN A 114 13.13 -24.12 -1.56
CA GLN A 114 11.83 -24.60 -2.03
C GLN A 114 11.20 -23.59 -3.01
N ILE A 115 11.21 -22.31 -2.64
CA ILE A 115 10.74 -21.22 -3.52
C ILE A 115 11.53 -21.21 -4.83
N ARG A 116 12.86 -21.36 -4.78
CA ARG A 116 13.70 -21.39 -6.00
C ARG A 116 13.44 -22.61 -6.86
N ALA A 117 13.19 -23.78 -6.26
CA ALA A 117 12.86 -24.99 -7.01
C ALA A 117 11.53 -24.82 -7.74
N GLU A 118 10.52 -24.27 -7.06
CA GLU A 118 9.20 -24.05 -7.63
C GLU A 118 9.20 -22.97 -8.71
N ALA A 119 9.91 -21.86 -8.49
CA ALA A 119 10.08 -20.82 -9.50
C ALA A 119 10.79 -21.33 -10.76
N ARG A 120 11.81 -22.19 -10.60
CA ARG A 120 12.48 -22.83 -11.76
C ARG A 120 11.52 -23.72 -12.52
N ARG A 121 10.82 -24.62 -11.83
CA ARG A 121 9.83 -25.51 -12.43
C ARG A 121 8.78 -24.73 -13.22
N LEU A 122 8.22 -23.68 -12.61
CA LEU A 122 7.25 -22.81 -13.26
C LEU A 122 7.81 -22.18 -14.53
N VAL A 123 9.02 -21.61 -14.47
CA VAL A 123 9.65 -21.01 -15.64
C VAL A 123 9.95 -22.05 -16.72
N ASP A 124 10.50 -23.21 -16.35
CA ASP A 124 10.79 -24.31 -17.26
C ASP A 124 9.50 -24.75 -18.00
N ASP A 125 8.38 -24.90 -17.29
CA ASP A 125 7.08 -25.27 -17.85
C ASP A 125 6.51 -24.18 -18.79
N LEU A 126 6.70 -22.89 -18.47
CA LEU A 126 6.16 -21.78 -19.27
C LEU A 126 6.97 -21.51 -20.54
N VAL A 127 8.30 -21.70 -20.51
CA VAL A 127 9.14 -21.46 -21.70
C VAL A 127 8.98 -22.53 -22.78
N GLU A 128 8.45 -23.70 -22.44
CA GLU A 128 8.06 -24.72 -23.41
C GLU A 128 6.77 -24.36 -24.17
N GLN A 129 6.00 -23.39 -23.68
CA GLN A 129 4.77 -22.93 -24.31
C GLN A 129 5.08 -21.83 -25.33
N GLU A 130 4.35 -21.83 -26.46
CA GLU A 130 4.49 -20.77 -27.46
C GLU A 130 4.01 -19.41 -26.93
N GLN A 131 2.99 -19.41 -26.06
CA GLN A 131 2.38 -18.23 -25.44
C GLN A 131 1.79 -18.60 -24.07
N PHE A 132 1.86 -17.67 -23.11
CA PHE A 132 1.22 -17.76 -21.79
C PHE A 132 0.84 -16.35 -21.29
N ASP A 133 -0.05 -16.27 -20.30
CA ASP A 133 -0.43 -15.02 -19.63
C ASP A 133 0.44 -14.81 -18.37
N ALA A 134 1.27 -13.77 -18.38
CA ALA A 134 2.19 -13.48 -17.27
C ALA A 134 1.48 -13.15 -15.95
N VAL A 135 0.19 -12.80 -15.95
CA VAL A 135 -0.59 -12.56 -14.73
C VAL A 135 -1.08 -13.88 -14.17
N THR A 136 -1.89 -14.63 -14.92
CA THR A 136 -2.54 -15.84 -14.40
C THR A 136 -1.59 -17.02 -14.29
N ASP A 137 -0.61 -17.11 -15.19
CA ASP A 137 0.23 -18.30 -15.31
C ASP A 137 1.59 -18.12 -14.62
N LEU A 138 1.98 -16.88 -14.27
CA LEU A 138 3.26 -16.57 -13.60
C LEU A 138 3.07 -15.79 -12.29
N ALA A 139 2.49 -14.60 -12.32
CA ALA A 139 2.43 -13.72 -11.14
C ALA A 139 1.49 -14.21 -10.04
N GLN A 140 0.40 -14.91 -10.40
CA GLN A 140 -0.57 -15.49 -9.47
C GLN A 140 -0.30 -16.97 -9.16
N HIS A 141 0.84 -17.51 -9.60
CA HIS A 141 1.20 -18.88 -9.30
C HIS A 141 1.56 -19.01 -7.82
N LEU A 142 0.66 -19.67 -7.07
CA LEU A 142 0.65 -19.91 -5.61
C LEU A 142 0.23 -18.72 -4.74
#